data_AF-A0A4P7W437-F1
#
_entry.id   AF-A0A4P7W437-F1
#
_cell.length_a   1.000
_cell.length_b   1.000
_cell.length_c   1.000
_cell.angle_alpha   90.00
_cell.angle_beta   90.00
_cell.angle_gamma   90.00
#
_symmetry.space_group_name_H-M   'P 1'
#
loop_
_entity.id
_entity.type
_entity.pdbx_description
1 polymer ?
#
loop_
_entity_poly.entity_id
_entity_poly.type
_entity_poly.pdbx_seq_one_letter_code
_entity_poly.pdbx_strand_id
1 'polypeptide(L)'
;MAIKKEVLEQSQKAIATYFQLSKYLFGEDAPEDVNEIPPENPYYESAKTISDEMGLDWDNMSHEDSIRVMLNMLADAFAAIEPDEHYDAVLTISFKKV
;
A
#
# COMPACT_ATOMS: atom_id res chain seq x y z
N MET A 1 6.23 7.71 25.39
CA MET A 1 5.06 6.81 25.41
C MET A 1 4.02 7.44 24.52
N ALA A 2 3.89 6.97 23.27
CA ALA A 2 2.74 7.32 22.46
C ALA A 2 1.49 6.86 23.21
N ILE A 3 0.53 7.76 23.39
CA ILE A 3 -0.68 7.46 24.17
C ILE A 3 -1.43 6.42 23.35
N LYS A 4 -1.88 5.29 23.92
CA LYS A 4 -2.59 4.17 23.26
C LYS A 4 -3.54 4.55 22.10
N LYS A 5 -4.15 5.75 22.18
CA LYS A 5 -4.96 6.36 21.14
C LYS A 5 -4.19 6.69 19.85
N GLU A 6 -2.99 7.25 19.91
CA GLU A 6 -2.15 7.62 18.76
C GLU A 6 -1.69 6.37 17.99
N VAL A 7 -1.25 5.33 18.70
CA VAL A 7 -0.89 4.02 18.11
C VAL A 7 -2.11 3.42 17.40
N LEU A 8 -3.29 3.45 18.05
CA LEU A 8 -4.52 2.96 17.44
C LEU A 8 -4.91 3.74 16.17
N GLU A 9 -4.82 5.07 16.19
CA GLU A 9 -5.11 5.92 15.03
C GLU A 9 -4.12 5.67 13.88
N GLN A 10 -2.84 5.44 14.18
CA GLN A 10 -1.81 5.07 13.22
C GLN A 10 -2.10 3.71 12.57
N SER A 11 -2.36 2.67 13.36
CA SER A 11 -2.67 1.34 12.83
C SER A 11 -3.98 1.34 12.03
N GLN A 12 -5.00 2.09 12.45
CA GLN A 12 -6.25 2.24 11.68
C GLN A 12 -6.02 2.92 10.34
N LYS A 13 -5.19 3.96 10.30
CA LYS A 13 -4.81 4.64 9.06
C LYS A 13 -4.01 3.72 8.15
N ALA A 14 -3.04 2.97 8.68
CA ALA A 14 -2.24 2.02 7.93
C ALA A 14 -3.13 0.94 7.28
N ILE A 15 -4.06 0.36 8.04
CA ILE A 15 -5.04 -0.61 7.54
C ILE A 15 -5.90 0.00 6.41
N ALA A 16 -6.39 1.23 6.59
CA ALA A 16 -7.18 1.91 5.57
C ALA A 16 -6.36 2.13 4.28
N THR A 17 -5.10 2.55 4.40
CA THR A 17 -4.17 2.71 3.27
C THR A 17 -3.96 1.38 2.54
N TYR A 18 -3.70 0.30 3.27
CA TYR A 18 -3.52 -1.04 2.69
C TYR A 18 -4.76 -1.50 1.92
N PHE A 19 -5.96 -1.31 2.46
CA PHE A 19 -7.21 -1.66 1.77
C PHE A 19 -7.45 -0.81 0.52
N GLN A 20 -7.15 0.50 0.57
CA GLN A 20 -7.30 1.37 -0.58
C GLN A 20 -6.33 0.99 -1.71
N LEU A 21 -5.07 0.75 -1.36
CA LEU A 21 -4.05 0.28 -2.31
C LEU A 21 -4.44 -1.07 -2.91
N SER A 22 -4.85 -2.04 -2.07
CA SER A 22 -5.31 -3.35 -2.53
C SER A 22 -6.49 -3.23 -3.49
N LYS A 23 -7.46 -2.36 -3.19
CA LYS A 23 -8.62 -2.13 -4.07
C LYS A 23 -8.20 -1.51 -5.40
N TYR A 24 -7.20 -0.64 -5.41
CA TYR A 24 -6.67 -0.04 -6.62
C TYR A 24 -5.95 -1.07 -7.50
N LEU A 25 -5.04 -1.86 -6.91
CA LEU A 25 -4.23 -2.86 -7.62
C LEU A 25 -5.00 -4.13 -8.02
N PHE A 26 -6.13 -4.42 -7.38
CA PHE A 26 -6.98 -5.58 -7.70
C PHE A 26 -8.34 -5.19 -8.30
N GLY A 27 -8.51 -3.92 -8.67
CA GLY A 27 -9.75 -3.41 -9.28
C GLY A 27 -9.90 -3.79 -10.76
N GLU A 28 -11.08 -3.52 -11.33
CA GLU A 28 -11.32 -3.71 -12.77
C GLU A 28 -10.45 -2.80 -13.63
N ASP A 29 -10.15 -1.59 -13.14
CA ASP A 29 -9.27 -0.61 -13.77
C ASP A 29 -7.85 -0.63 -13.16
N ALA A 30 -7.42 -1.77 -12.60
CA ALA A 30 -6.08 -1.91 -12.07
C ALA A 30 -5.04 -1.72 -13.20
N PRO A 31 -3.91 -1.04 -12.92
CA PRO A 31 -2.82 -0.97 -13.87
C PRO A 31 -2.32 -2.39 -14.17
N GLU A 32 -2.08 -2.71 -15.45
CA GLU A 32 -1.40 -3.96 -15.81
C GLU A 32 0.08 -3.83 -15.46
N ASP A 33 0.64 -2.64 -15.68
CA ASP A 33 1.99 -2.28 -15.28
C ASP A 33 2.06 -1.06 -14.36
N VAL A 34 2.96 -1.11 -13.36
CA VAL A 34 3.04 -0.09 -12.32
C VAL A 34 3.41 1.28 -12.86
N ASN A 35 4.11 1.33 -14.01
CA ASN A 35 4.47 2.56 -14.68
C ASN A 35 3.31 3.20 -15.48
N GLU A 36 2.17 2.53 -15.60
CA GLU A 36 0.93 3.07 -16.15
C GLU A 36 0.18 3.96 -15.14
N ILE A 37 0.56 3.90 -13.85
CA ILE A 37 -0.02 4.76 -12.81
C ILE A 37 0.21 6.23 -13.21
N PRO A 38 -0.85 7.06 -13.32
CA PRO A 38 -0.69 8.47 -13.66
C PRO A 38 0.09 9.24 -12.57
N PRO A 39 0.93 10.23 -12.92
CA PRO A 39 1.69 11.04 -11.94
C PRO A 39 0.84 11.72 -10.86
N GLU A 40 -0.44 11.96 -11.14
CA GLU A 40 -1.41 12.60 -10.26
C GLU A 40 -2.06 11.62 -9.29
N ASN A 41 -1.88 10.31 -9.52
CA ASN A 41 -2.38 9.26 -8.66
C ASN A 41 -1.60 9.25 -7.33
N PRO A 42 -2.27 9.11 -6.17
CA PRO A 42 -1.63 9.11 -4.87
C PRO A 42 -0.57 8.00 -4.68
N TYR A 43 -0.58 6.96 -5.51
CA TYR A 43 0.37 5.84 -5.43
C TYR A 43 1.59 5.99 -6.34
N TYR A 44 1.64 6.98 -7.24
CA TYR A 44 2.71 7.14 -8.21
C TYR A 44 4.09 7.29 -7.56
N GLU A 45 4.23 8.23 -6.63
CA GLU A 45 5.51 8.50 -5.94
C GLU A 45 5.99 7.30 -5.13
N SER A 46 5.07 6.56 -4.50
CA SER A 46 5.41 5.35 -3.76
C SER A 46 5.91 4.25 -4.69
N ALA A 47 5.23 4.02 -5.82
CA ALA A 47 5.65 3.04 -6.81
C ALA A 47 7.02 3.38 -7.38
N LYS A 48 7.25 4.67 -7.70
CA LYS A 48 8.50 5.15 -8.26
C LYS A 48 9.66 5.00 -7.28
N THR A 49 9.45 5.36 -6.01
CA THR A 49 10.45 5.21 -4.95
C THR A 49 10.86 3.74 -4.79
N ILE A 50 9.89 2.82 -4.75
CA ILE A 50 10.17 1.38 -4.64
C ILE A 50 10.90 0.86 -5.88
N SER A 51 10.49 1.28 -7.08
CA SER A 51 11.20 0.96 -8.33
C SER A 51 12.66 1.41 -8.30
N ASP A 52 12.91 2.63 -7.84
CA ASP A 52 14.25 3.21 -7.71
C ASP A 52 15.09 2.45 -6.67
N GLU A 53 14.51 2.08 -5.52
CA GLU A 53 15.15 1.26 -4.48
C GLU A 53 15.52 -0.14 -4.98
N MET A 54 14.71 -0.70 -5.88
CA MET A 54 14.98 -1.96 -6.57
C MET A 54 16.00 -1.82 -7.71
N GLY A 55 16.40 -0.60 -8.08
CA GLY A 55 17.33 -0.32 -9.17
C GLY A 55 16.75 -0.58 -10.56
N LEU A 56 15.43 -0.45 -10.71
CA LEU A 56 14.71 -0.70 -11.96
C LEU A 56 14.65 0.58 -12.82
N ASP A 57 14.66 0.39 -14.14
CA ASP A 57 14.39 1.48 -15.09
C ASP A 57 12.87 1.68 -15.21
N TRP A 58 12.35 2.77 -14.64
CA TRP A 58 10.91 3.06 -14.61
C TRP A 58 10.25 3.02 -15.99
N ASP A 59 10.93 3.53 -17.01
CA ASP A 59 10.39 3.68 -18.36
C ASP A 59 10.51 2.39 -19.18
N ASN A 60 11.42 1.48 -18.81
CA ASN A 60 11.72 0.25 -19.55
C ASN A 60 11.62 -1.04 -18.71
N MET A 61 10.95 -1.02 -17.56
CA MET A 61 10.81 -2.20 -16.71
C MET A 61 9.98 -3.30 -17.38
N SER A 62 10.31 -4.55 -17.07
CA SER A 62 9.51 -5.69 -17.52
C SER A 62 8.20 -5.79 -16.74
N HIS A 63 7.20 -6.48 -17.31
CA HIS A 63 5.95 -6.77 -16.60
C HIS A 63 6.19 -7.53 -15.27
N GLU A 64 7.18 -8.43 -15.24
CA GLU A 64 7.52 -9.13 -14.00
C GLU A 64 8.10 -8.18 -12.94
N ASP A 65 8.97 -7.25 -13.34
CA ASP A 65 9.53 -6.26 -12.42
C ASP A 65 8.47 -5.28 -11.92
N SER A 66 7.57 -4.88 -12.82
CA SER A 66 6.36 -4.10 -12.51
C SER A 66 5.49 -4.78 -11.44
N ILE A 67 5.17 -6.07 -11.60
CA ILE A 67 4.46 -6.86 -10.58
C ILE A 67 5.24 -6.89 -9.26
N ARG A 68 6.57 -7.06 -9.31
CA ARG A 68 7.39 -7.05 -8.07
C ARG A 68 7.30 -5.71 -7.35
N VAL A 69 7.28 -4.59 -8.06
CA VAL A 69 7.06 -3.26 -7.44
C VAL A 69 5.67 -3.21 -6.79
N MET A 70 4.61 -3.64 -7.49
CA MET A 70 3.25 -3.67 -6.91
C MET A 70 3.16 -4.53 -5.64
N LEU A 71 3.84 -5.68 -5.62
CA LEU A 71 3.91 -6.54 -4.45
C LEU A 71 4.66 -5.88 -3.28
N ASN A 72 5.76 -5.17 -3.56
CA ASN A 72 6.49 -4.42 -2.53
C ASN A 72 5.65 -3.24 -2.00
N MET A 73 4.88 -2.55 -2.84
CA MET A 73 3.93 -1.52 -2.37
C MET A 73 2.93 -2.09 -1.36
N LEU A 74 2.38 -3.27 -1.65
CA LEU A 74 1.47 -3.98 -0.74
C LEU A 74 2.19 -4.43 0.54
N ALA A 75 3.42 -4.91 0.42
CA ALA A 75 4.24 -5.35 1.55
C ALA A 75 4.55 -4.17 2.50
N ASP A 76 4.94 -3.02 1.98
CA ASP A 76 5.21 -1.81 2.76
C ASP A 76 3.96 -1.30 3.45
N ALA A 77 2.84 -1.24 2.72
CA ALA A 77 1.56 -0.83 3.29
C ALA A 77 1.08 -1.79 4.39
N PHE A 78 1.36 -3.09 4.24
CA PHE A 78 1.04 -4.10 5.25
C PHE A 78 1.97 -3.99 6.47
N ALA A 79 3.28 -3.83 6.25
CA ALA A 79 4.27 -3.69 7.31
C ALA A 79 4.03 -2.44 8.17
N ALA A 80 3.50 -1.36 7.57
CA ALA A 80 3.07 -0.17 8.30
C ALA A 80 1.90 -0.40 9.29
N ILE A 81 1.21 -1.55 9.20
CA ILE A 81 0.27 -2.00 10.22
C ILE A 81 1.10 -2.56 11.38
N GLU A 82 1.79 -1.68 12.10
CA GLU A 82 2.51 -2.04 13.31
C GLU A 82 1.55 -2.00 14.50
N PRO A 83 1.18 -3.15 15.08
CA PRO A 83 0.75 -3.17 16.46
C PRO A 83 1.98 -3.03 17.37
N ASP A 84 1.85 -2.29 18.46
CA ASP A 84 2.86 -2.24 19.53
C ASP A 84 3.13 -3.67 20.06
N GLU A 85 4.37 -3.95 20.51
CA GLU A 85 4.82 -5.28 20.94
C GLU A 85 3.95 -5.94 22.03
N HIS A 86 3.09 -5.18 22.68
CA HIS A 86 2.15 -5.64 23.70
C HIS A 86 0.71 -5.83 23.21
N TYR A 87 0.42 -5.62 21.93
CA TYR A 87 -0.93 -5.65 21.38
C TYR A 87 -1.00 -6.47 20.10
N ASP A 88 -2.12 -7.17 19.90
CA ASP A 88 -2.47 -7.77 18.61
C ASP A 88 -3.47 -6.87 17.87
N ALA A 89 -3.33 -6.77 16.55
CA ALA A 89 -4.31 -6.08 15.73
C ALA A 89 -5.57 -6.93 15.58
N VAL A 90 -6.71 -6.44 16.10
CA VAL A 90 -8.03 -7.06 15.89
C VAL A 90 -8.82 -6.21 14.91
N LEU A 91 -9.04 -6.71 13.69
CA LEU A 91 -9.83 -6.03 12.66
C LEU A 91 -11.31 -6.42 12.77
N THR A 92 -12.18 -5.44 13.00
CA THR A 92 -13.63 -5.61 12.89
C THR A 92 -14.15 -4.85 11.68
N ILE A 93 -14.63 -5.57 10.66
CA ILE A 93 -15.22 -4.98 9.46
C ILE A 93 -16.73 -4.86 9.65
N SER A 94 -17.27 -3.66 9.49
CA SER A 94 -18.72 -3.40 9.53
C SER A 94 -19.15 -2.69 8.25
N PHE A 95 -20.26 -3.14 7.67
CA PHE A 95 -20.81 -2.58 6.44
C PHE A 95 -22.03 -1.71 6.74
N LYS A 96 -22.14 -0.56 6.08
CA LYS A 96 -23.37 0.24 6.06
C LYS A 96 -23.96 0.21 4.65
N LYS A 97 -25.30 0.28 4.57
CA LYS A 97 -26.00 0.40 3.29
C LYS A 97 -25.62 1.73 2.63
N VAL A 98 -25.32 1.67 1.33
CA VAL A 98 -25.09 2.84 0.46
C VAL A 98 -26.42 3.45 0.07
#